data_AF-A0A0U5K564-F1
#
_entry.id   AF-A0A0U5K564-F1
#
_cell.length_a   1.000
_cell.length_b   1.000
_cell.length_c   1.000
_cell.angle_alpha   90.00
_cell.angle_beta   90.00
_cell.angle_gamma   90.00
#
_symmetry.space_group_name_H-M   'P 1'
#
loop_
_entity.id
_entity.type
_entity.pdbx_description
1 polymer ?
#
loop_
_entity_poly.entity_id
_entity_poly.type
_entity_poly.pdbx_seq_one_letter_code
_entity_poly.pdbx_strand_id
1 'polypeptide(L)'
;MILDNFNDEITIYAIELPNNKIKLTDHDWTLNNLEEHGVNIRRSKTRRKIFENEVTSYGVVVSDDELSLTASKSKFTEAKHRFVEGGCRM
;
A
#
# COMPACT_ATOMS: atom_id res chain seq x y z
N MET A 1 1.99 -10.59 -14.25
CA MET A 1 1.58 -10.97 -12.89
C MET A 1 2.61 -10.41 -11.93
N ILE A 2 2.18 -9.71 -10.88
CA ILE A 2 3.07 -9.22 -9.80
C ILE A 2 2.69 -10.04 -8.58
N LEU A 3 3.69 -10.63 -7.94
CA LEU A 3 3.52 -11.47 -6.75
C LEU A 3 4.01 -10.72 -5.52
N ASP A 4 3.34 -10.94 -4.40
CA ASP A 4 3.74 -10.44 -3.09
C ASP A 4 4.86 -11.31 -2.49
N ASN A 5 5.21 -11.05 -1.23
CA ASN A 5 6.23 -11.81 -0.51
C ASN A 5 5.81 -13.24 -0.12
N PHE A 6 4.52 -13.57 -0.24
CA PHE A 6 3.96 -14.89 0.02
C PHE A 6 3.64 -15.65 -1.28
N ASN A 7 4.04 -15.11 -2.43
CA ASN A 7 3.84 -15.66 -3.76
C ASN A 7 2.35 -15.69 -4.20
N ASP A 8 1.54 -14.79 -3.63
CA ASP A 8 0.15 -14.54 -3.99
C ASP A 8 0.02 -13.39 -4.99
N GLU A 9 -1.07 -13.38 -5.75
CA GLU A 9 -1.36 -12.31 -6.69
C GLU A 9 -1.77 -11.03 -5.96
N ILE A 10 -1.07 -9.93 -6.23
CA ILE A 10 -1.39 -8.62 -5.65
C ILE A 10 -2.57 -8.01 -6.40
N THR A 11 -3.63 -7.70 -5.66
CA THR A 11 -4.76 -6.90 -6.17
C THR A 11 -4.60 -5.45 -5.76
N ILE A 12 -4.61 -4.54 -6.75
CA ILE A 12 -4.57 -3.08 -6.52
C ILE A 12 -5.80 -2.47 -7.15
N TYR A 13 -6.55 -1.70 -6.37
CA TYR A 13 -7.71 -0.97 -6.85
C TYR A 13 -7.29 0.44 -7.28
N ALA A 14 -7.75 0.84 -8.46
CA ALA A 14 -7.57 2.16 -9.01
C ALA A 14 -8.92 2.90 -9.01
N ILE A 15 -9.04 3.92 -8.16
CA ILE A 15 -10.25 4.71 -8.00
C ILE A 15 -10.01 6.08 -8.64
N GLU A 16 -10.81 6.42 -9.64
CA GLU A 16 -10.76 7.77 -10.22
C GLU A 16 -11.29 8.80 -9.21
N LEU A 17 -10.56 9.90 -9.08
CA LEU A 17 -10.94 11.03 -8.25
C LEU A 17 -11.15 12.28 -9.12
N PRO A 18 -11.90 13.29 -8.62
CA PRO A 18 -12.00 14.58 -9.29
C PRO A 18 -10.63 15.23 -9.55
N ASN A 19 -10.60 16.23 -10.44
CA ASN A 19 -9.40 17.00 -10.77
C ASN A 19 -8.26 16.17 -11.38
N ASN A 20 -8.61 15.19 -12.23
CA ASN A 20 -7.66 14.35 -12.95
C ASN A 20 -6.70 13.59 -12.03
N LYS A 21 -7.21 13.15 -10.87
CA LYS A 21 -6.48 12.36 -9.87
C LYS A 21 -6.94 10.90 -9.89
N ILE A 22 -6.09 10.05 -9.32
CA ILE A 22 -6.33 8.62 -9.14
C ILE A 22 -5.81 8.21 -7.76
N LYS A 23 -6.61 7.45 -7.00
CA LYS A 23 -6.20 6.78 -5.76
C LYS A 23 -5.91 5.32 -6.09
N LEU A 24 -4.75 4.84 -5.69
CA LEU A 24 -4.41 3.42 -5.59
C LEU A 24 -4.66 2.98 -4.15
N THR A 25 -5.26 1.81 -3.96
CA THR A 25 -5.46 1.20 -2.63
C THR A 25 -5.39 -0.33 -2.71
N ASP A 26 -4.96 -0.96 -1.63
CA ASP A 26 -4.95 -2.41 -1.45
C ASP A 26 -6.12 -2.91 -0.56
N HIS A 27 -6.95 -2.00 -0.03
CA HIS A 27 -8.16 -2.32 0.73
C HIS A 27 -7.87 -3.23 1.96
N ASP A 28 -6.89 -2.81 2.78
CA ASP A 28 -6.38 -3.48 4.00
C ASP A 28 -5.61 -4.78 3.76
N TRP A 29 -5.49 -5.24 2.52
CA TRP A 29 -4.99 -6.58 2.22
C TRP A 29 -3.58 -6.82 2.77
N THR A 30 -2.64 -5.90 2.54
CA THR A 30 -1.25 -6.10 2.98
C THR A 30 -1.15 -6.19 4.50
N LEU A 31 -1.82 -5.29 5.22
CA LEU A 31 -1.77 -5.28 6.68
C LEU A 31 -2.44 -6.51 7.29
N ASN A 32 -3.54 -6.99 6.70
CA ASN A 32 -4.19 -8.21 7.14
C ASN A 32 -3.31 -9.44 6.88
N ASN A 33 -2.71 -9.52 5.69
CA ASN A 33 -1.81 -10.63 5.32
C ASN A 33 -0.60 -10.71 6.26
N LEU A 34 0.02 -9.58 6.59
CA LEU A 34 1.13 -9.51 7.54
C LEU A 34 0.72 -9.98 8.94
N GLU A 35 -0.45 -9.57 9.43
CA GLU A 35 -0.98 -9.99 10.73
C GLU A 35 -1.30 -11.50 10.77
N GLU A 36 -1.89 -12.04 9.70
CA GLU A 36 -2.17 -13.48 9.55
C GLU A 36 -0.89 -14.31 9.59
N HIS A 37 0.21 -13.78 9.08
CA HIS A 37 1.54 -14.39 9.14
C HIS A 37 2.32 -14.07 10.44
N GLY A 38 1.67 -13.46 11.43
CA GLY A 38 2.23 -13.22 12.77
C GLY A 38 3.03 -11.91 12.92
N VAL A 39 3.09 -11.08 11.87
CA VAL A 39 3.69 -9.75 11.92
C VAL A 39 2.67 -8.78 12.54
N ASN A 40 2.71 -8.68 13.86
CA ASN A 40 1.74 -7.91 14.65
C ASN A 40 1.96 -6.37 14.56
N ILE A 41 1.76 -5.75 13.41
CA ILE A 41 1.93 -4.30 13.18
C ILE A 41 0.92 -3.47 13.98
N ARG A 42 -0.37 -3.84 13.98
CA ARG A 42 -1.47 -3.11 14.64
C ARG A 42 -1.31 -3.05 16.16
N ARG A 43 -0.76 -4.11 16.77
CA ARG A 43 -0.63 -4.24 18.24
C ARG A 43 0.59 -3.51 18.83
N SER A 44 1.53 -3.04 18.02
CA SER A 44 2.74 -2.37 18.50
C SER A 44 2.90 -1.00 17.87
N LYS A 45 2.85 0.05 18.70
CA LYS A 45 3.07 1.44 18.28
C LYS A 45 4.42 1.62 17.57
N THR A 46 5.47 0.94 18.05
CA THR A 46 6.80 1.02 17.45
C THR A 46 6.84 0.37 16.07
N ARG A 47 6.29 -0.85 15.93
CA ARG A 47 6.24 -1.53 14.64
C ARG A 47 5.37 -0.79 13.64
N ARG A 48 4.23 -0.28 14.09
CA ARG A 48 3.35 0.57 13.30
C ARG A 48 4.08 1.80 12.77
N LYS A 49 4.81 2.50 13.65
CA LYS A 49 5.59 3.68 13.24
C LYS A 49 6.70 3.34 12.24
N ILE A 50 7.40 2.23 12.43
CA ILE A 50 8.41 1.76 11.47
C ILE A 50 7.75 1.49 10.11
N PHE A 51 6.68 0.70 10.09
CA PHE A 51 5.93 0.39 8.88
C PHE A 51 5.43 1.66 8.16
N GLU A 52 4.79 2.58 8.89
CA GLU A 52 4.31 3.85 8.35
C GLU A 52 5.46 4.70 7.76
N ASN A 53 6.61 4.74 8.42
CA ASN A 53 7.78 5.45 7.91
C ASN A 53 8.31 4.84 6.61
N GLU A 54 8.39 3.50 6.53
CA GLU A 54 8.85 2.80 5.33
C GLU A 54 7.92 3.07 4.14
N VAL A 55 6.60 2.88 4.29
CA VAL A 55 5.64 3.10 3.19
C VAL A 55 5.60 4.58 2.76
N THR A 56 5.78 5.51 3.71
CA THR A 56 5.77 6.96 3.44
C THR A 56 6.92 7.37 2.54
N SER A 57 8.07 6.67 2.57
CA SER A 57 9.20 6.94 1.68
C SER A 57 8.87 6.75 0.19
N TYR A 58 7.84 5.95 -0.11
CA TYR A 58 7.31 5.70 -1.46
C TYR A 58 6.11 6.60 -1.81
N GLY A 59 5.69 7.49 -0.89
CA GLY A 59 4.50 8.31 -1.03
C GLY A 59 3.19 7.53 -0.81
N VAL A 60 3.27 6.35 -0.18
CA VAL A 60 2.12 5.58 0.27
C VAL A 60 1.78 6.01 1.69
N VAL A 61 0.50 6.20 1.98
CA VAL A 61 0.00 6.55 3.32
C VAL A 61 -0.87 5.42 3.84
N VAL A 62 -0.84 5.22 5.15
CA VAL A 62 -1.72 4.27 5.85
C VAL A 62 -2.86 5.05 6.49
N SER A 63 -4.11 4.77 6.13
CA SER A 63 -5.30 5.38 6.72
C SER A 63 -6.33 4.29 6.95
N ASP A 64 -6.87 4.20 8.18
CA ASP A 64 -7.83 3.17 8.57
C ASP A 64 -7.37 1.73 8.27
N ASP A 65 -6.04 1.53 8.32
CA ASP A 65 -5.34 0.28 7.98
C ASP A 65 -5.27 -0.06 6.47
N GLU A 66 -5.73 0.85 5.61
CA GLU A 66 -5.55 0.74 4.17
C GLU A 66 -4.26 1.44 3.72
N LEU A 67 -3.52 0.81 2.82
CA LEU A 67 -2.46 1.50 2.11
C LEU A 67 -3.06 2.25 0.94
N SER A 68 -2.71 3.53 0.79
CA SER A 68 -3.17 4.31 -0.35
C SER A 68 -2.14 5.28 -0.89
N LEU A 69 -2.22 5.56 -2.19
CA LEU A 69 -1.41 6.57 -2.86
C LEU A 69 -2.28 7.34 -3.83
N THR A 70 -2.26 8.67 -3.74
CA THR A 70 -2.97 9.55 -4.68
C THR A 70 -1.99 10.26 -5.61
N ALA A 71 -2.25 10.23 -6.90
CA ALA A 71 -1.45 10.91 -7.91
C ALA A 71 -2.32 11.54 -9.00
N SER A 72 -1.72 12.36 -9.86
CA SER A 72 -2.37 12.76 -11.12
C SER A 72 -2.46 11.55 -12.05
N LYS A 73 -3.50 11.48 -12.90
CA LYS A 73 -3.64 10.39 -13.88
C LYS A 73 -2.43 10.29 -14.82
N SER A 74 -1.79 11.42 -15.14
CA SER A 74 -0.55 11.48 -15.94
C SER A 74 0.64 10.75 -15.30
N LYS A 75 0.63 10.57 -13.97
CA LYS A 75 1.68 9.89 -13.20
C LYS A 75 1.27 8.49 -12.76
N PHE A 76 0.20 7.93 -13.32
CA PHE A 76 -0.33 6.62 -12.93
C PHE A 76 0.73 5.51 -12.94
N THR A 77 1.56 5.44 -13.98
CA THR A 77 2.61 4.40 -14.08
C THR A 77 3.64 4.49 -12.96
N GLU A 78 4.11 5.69 -12.65
CA GLU A 78 5.05 5.95 -11.54
C GLU A 78 4.38 5.64 -10.19
N ALA A 79 3.15 6.12 -10.01
CA ALA A 79 2.34 5.88 -8.82
C ALA A 79 2.14 4.38 -8.55
N LYS A 80 1.80 3.60 -9.59
CA LYS A 80 1.64 2.15 -9.51
C LYS A 80 2.95 1.47 -9.11
N HIS A 81 4.06 1.87 -9.72
CA HIS A 81 5.37 1.29 -9.42
C HIS A 81 5.75 1.51 -7.95
N ARG A 82 5.67 2.75 -7.47
CA ARG A 82 5.94 3.07 -6.05
C ARG A 82 5.00 2.36 -5.09
N PHE A 83 3.72 2.25 -5.43
CA PHE A 83 2.74 1.55 -4.58
C PHE A 83 3.07 0.06 -4.44
N VAL A 84 3.49 -0.59 -5.52
CA VAL A 84 3.93 -1.99 -5.47
C VAL A 84 5.22 -2.13 -4.66
N GLU A 85 6.22 -1.29 -4.89
CA GLU A 85 7.51 -1.39 -4.20
C GLU A 85 7.41 -1.11 -2.71
N GLY A 86 6.69 -0.05 -2.34
CA GLY A 86 6.58 0.39 -0.96
C GLY A 86 5.37 -0.13 -0.20
N GLY A 87 4.34 -0.63 -0.87
CA GLY A 87 3.13 -1.11 -0.21
C GLY A 87 3.07 -2.64 -0.17
N CYS A 88 3.05 -3.27 -1.35
CA CYS A 88 2.68 -4.68 -1.46
C CYS A 88 3.86 -5.68 -1.43
N ARG A 89 5.11 -5.20 -1.41
CA ARG A 89 6.32 -6.06 -1.31
C ARG A 89 6.96 -6.04 0.07
N MET A 90 6.19 -5.68 1.11
CA MET A 90 6.63 -5.65 2.51
C MET A 90 6.51 -6.98 3.22
#